data_AF-A0A316EAS2-F1
#
_entry.id   AF-A0A316EAS2-F1
#
_cell.length_a   1.000
_cell.length_b   1.000
_cell.length_c   1.000
_cell.angle_alpha   90.00
_cell.angle_beta   90.00
_cell.angle_gamma   90.00
#
_symmetry.space_group_name_H-M   'P 1'
#
loop_
_entity.id
_entity.type
_entity.pdbx_description
1 polymer ?
#
loop_
_entity_poly.entity_id
_entity_poly.type
_entity_poly.pdbx_seq_one_letter_code
_entity_poly.pdbx_strand_id
1 'polypeptide(L)'
;MDLNFLSLKPYLTYQEENDSEFFFTTENGDEYAIYFHATDGYFPELSYVNSVKLFGFDVSSKVSETLFDKRISDTIITSVIDFLSDDRNILVYVCSQSDSRQRHRNRLFNQWYREYNQNKFFKGDITFDGDTFVSFITSRKNPFMGDFNQAFFNFGNEYK
;
A
#
# COMPACT_ATOMS: atom_id res chain seq x y z
N MET A 1 -10.77 37.49 -0.34
CA MET A 1 -10.53 37.07 -1.74
C MET A 1 -10.31 35.58 -1.65
N ASP A 2 -11.40 34.83 -1.69
CA ASP A 2 -11.39 33.38 -1.46
C ASP A 2 -11.08 32.69 -2.77
N LEU A 3 -9.82 32.29 -2.94
CA LEU A 3 -9.43 31.35 -3.96
C LEU A 3 -10.01 29.99 -3.57
N ASN A 4 -11.09 29.60 -4.24
CA ASN A 4 -11.60 28.24 -4.30
C ASN A 4 -10.43 27.29 -4.59
N PHE A 5 -9.88 26.64 -3.56
CA PHE A 5 -9.12 25.42 -3.72
C PHE A 5 -10.12 24.35 -4.14
N LEU A 6 -10.42 24.27 -5.44
CA LEU A 6 -10.92 23.04 -6.02
C LEU A 6 -9.85 21.99 -5.73
N SER A 7 -10.02 21.21 -4.66
CA SER A 7 -9.17 20.07 -4.41
C SER A 7 -9.28 19.17 -5.63
N LEU A 8 -8.20 19.07 -6.41
CA LEU A 8 -8.20 18.23 -7.59
C LEU A 8 -8.51 16.79 -7.16
N LYS A 9 -9.39 16.12 -7.91
CA LYS A 9 -9.79 14.75 -7.62
C LYS A 9 -8.64 13.78 -7.92
N PRO A 10 -8.60 12.61 -7.25
CA PRO A 10 -7.76 11.49 -7.68
C PRO A 10 -7.91 11.20 -9.19
N TYR A 11 -6.87 10.63 -9.79
CA TYR A 11 -6.93 10.11 -11.14
C TYR A 11 -7.88 8.92 -11.20
N LEU A 12 -8.53 8.73 -12.36
CA LEU A 12 -9.34 7.56 -12.59
C LEU A 12 -8.42 6.37 -12.84
N THR A 13 -8.67 5.28 -12.13
CA THR A 13 -7.98 4.01 -12.35
C THR A 13 -8.72 3.17 -13.39
N TYR A 14 -7.96 2.38 -14.16
CA TYR A 14 -8.48 1.40 -15.10
C TYR A 14 -7.71 0.09 -14.98
N GLN A 15 -8.25 -0.99 -15.54
CA GLN A 15 -7.55 -2.27 -15.68
C GLN A 15 -7.59 -2.69 -17.14
N GLU A 16 -6.49 -3.24 -17.64
CA GLU A 16 -6.46 -3.86 -18.95
C GLU A 16 -7.07 -5.27 -18.91
N GLU A 17 -7.49 -5.77 -20.07
CA GLU A 17 -8.12 -7.09 -20.16
C GLU A 17 -7.10 -8.18 -19.82
N ASN A 18 -7.38 -8.97 -18.77
CA ASN A 18 -6.48 -9.99 -18.19
C ASN A 18 -5.32 -9.46 -17.33
N ASP A 19 -5.31 -8.17 -16.99
CA ASP A 19 -4.35 -7.65 -16.03
C ASP A 19 -4.89 -7.70 -14.58
N SER A 20 -4.02 -8.03 -13.64
CA SER A 20 -4.31 -8.01 -12.20
C SER A 20 -4.03 -6.65 -11.55
N GLU A 21 -3.40 -5.75 -12.29
CA GLU A 21 -2.98 -4.43 -11.83
C GLU A 21 -4.02 -3.36 -12.16
N PHE A 22 -3.92 -2.22 -11.48
CA PHE A 22 -4.71 -1.02 -11.73
C PHE A 22 -3.81 0.08 -12.22
N PHE A 23 -4.13 0.68 -13.35
CA PHE A 23 -3.35 1.73 -13.97
C PHE A 23 -4.02 3.09 -13.83
N PHE A 24 -3.23 4.15 -13.80
CA PHE A 24 -3.72 5.51 -14.01
C PHE A 24 -2.66 6.37 -14.70
N THR A 25 -3.12 7.29 -15.55
CA THR A 25 -2.26 8.23 -16.26
C THR A 25 -2.43 9.63 -15.66
N THR A 26 -1.32 10.27 -15.33
CA THR A 26 -1.29 11.65 -14.83
C THR A 26 -1.55 12.65 -15.97
N GLU A 27 -1.85 13.92 -15.64
CA GLU A 27 -2.00 14.97 -16.66
C GLU A 27 -0.73 15.21 -17.49
N ASN A 28 0.44 14.87 -16.93
CA ASN A 28 1.73 15.00 -17.62
C ASN A 28 2.09 13.76 -18.47
N GLY A 29 1.22 12.74 -18.51
CA GLY A 29 1.42 11.53 -19.29
C GLY A 29 2.25 10.44 -18.61
N ASP A 30 2.71 10.65 -17.36
CA ASP A 30 3.28 9.54 -16.57
C ASP A 30 2.19 8.52 -16.25
N GLU A 31 2.47 7.24 -16.48
CA GLU A 31 1.59 6.12 -16.17
C GLU A 31 2.11 5.38 -14.94
N TYR A 32 1.18 5.05 -14.05
CA TYR A 32 1.44 4.34 -12.81
C TYR A 32 0.64 3.05 -12.79
N ALA A 33 1.25 1.99 -12.26
CA ALA A 33 0.61 0.73 -11.95
C ALA A 33 0.49 0.55 -10.43
N ILE A 34 -0.64 0.05 -9.95
CA ILE A 34 -0.91 -0.30 -8.56
C ILE A 34 -1.30 -1.78 -8.53
N TYR A 35 -0.66 -2.56 -7.67
CA TYR A 35 -0.88 -4.00 -7.61
C TYR A 35 -1.07 -4.55 -6.20
N PHE A 36 -1.85 -5.63 -6.14
CA PHE A 36 -2.19 -6.39 -4.94
C PHE A 36 -1.95 -7.88 -5.21
N HIS A 37 -0.71 -8.33 -5.06
CA HIS A 37 -0.33 -9.71 -5.37
C HIS A 37 -0.56 -10.66 -4.20
N ALA A 38 -0.58 -11.96 -4.50
CA ALA A 38 -0.50 -12.97 -3.46
C ALA A 38 0.79 -12.79 -2.64
N THR A 39 0.80 -13.32 -1.42
CA THR A 39 1.98 -13.25 -0.56
C THR A 39 3.12 -14.19 -0.99
N ASP A 40 3.05 -14.79 -2.19
CA ASP A 40 4.10 -15.63 -2.79
C ASP A 40 4.74 -16.65 -1.83
N GLY A 41 3.90 -17.29 -1.00
CA GLY A 41 4.32 -18.31 -0.04
C GLY A 41 4.66 -17.80 1.36
N TYR A 42 4.54 -16.50 1.65
CA TYR A 42 4.51 -16.00 3.03
C TYR A 42 3.16 -16.29 3.68
N PHE A 43 3.20 -16.64 4.97
CA PHE A 43 2.06 -17.06 5.77
C PHE A 43 1.26 -18.26 5.21
N PRO A 44 1.94 -19.34 4.73
CA PRO A 44 1.28 -20.46 4.06
C PRO A 44 0.36 -21.27 5.00
N GLU A 45 0.54 -21.14 6.30
CA GLU A 45 -0.26 -21.79 7.34
C GLU A 45 -1.64 -21.14 7.54
N LEU A 46 -1.84 -19.91 7.06
CA LEU A 46 -3.08 -19.18 7.28
C LEU A 46 -4.18 -19.65 6.33
N SER A 47 -5.26 -20.16 6.89
CA SER A 47 -6.46 -20.58 6.12
C SER A 47 -7.10 -19.44 5.28
N TYR A 48 -6.78 -18.19 5.60
CA TYR A 48 -7.27 -16.98 4.95
C TYR A 48 -6.18 -16.23 4.16
N VAL A 49 -5.08 -16.91 3.77
CA VAL A 49 -3.97 -16.30 3.01
C VAL A 49 -4.41 -15.57 1.74
N ASN A 50 -5.52 -15.98 1.10
CA ASN A 50 -6.08 -15.31 -0.06
C ASN A 50 -6.59 -13.87 0.22
N SER A 51 -6.90 -13.56 1.49
CA SER A 51 -7.27 -12.22 1.96
C SER A 51 -6.06 -11.36 2.33
N VAL A 52 -4.85 -11.92 2.31
CA VAL A 52 -3.59 -11.20 2.54
C VAL A 52 -2.97 -10.88 1.19
N LYS A 53 -2.67 -9.60 0.93
CA LYS A 53 -2.06 -9.16 -0.33
C LYS A 53 -0.82 -8.35 -0.11
N LEU A 54 0.21 -8.62 -0.90
CA LEU A 54 1.37 -7.75 -1.03
C LEU A 54 1.01 -6.57 -1.93
N PHE A 55 1.24 -5.37 -1.40
CA PHE A 55 0.96 -4.12 -2.05
C PHE A 55 2.21 -3.51 -2.64
N GLY A 56 2.08 -2.95 -3.84
CA GLY A 56 3.06 -2.05 -4.40
C GLY A 56 2.47 -1.17 -5.48
N PHE A 57 3.30 -0.26 -5.96
CA PHE A 57 3.00 0.59 -7.10
C PHE A 57 4.30 1.00 -7.77
N ASP A 58 4.27 1.15 -9.09
CA ASP A 58 5.41 1.49 -9.92
C ASP A 58 5.03 2.53 -10.97
N VAL A 59 6.05 3.20 -11.53
CA VAL A 59 5.88 4.05 -12.72
C VAL A 59 6.08 3.16 -13.94
N SER A 60 5.01 2.77 -14.60
CA SER A 60 5.06 1.90 -15.80
C SER A 60 5.63 2.65 -17.01
N SER A 61 5.34 3.95 -17.13
CA SER A 61 5.87 4.82 -18.17
C SER A 61 6.13 6.23 -17.63
N LYS A 62 7.33 6.77 -17.89
CA LYS A 62 7.76 8.10 -17.45
C LYS A 62 7.95 9.01 -18.66
N VAL A 63 7.19 10.10 -18.72
CA VAL A 63 7.22 11.06 -19.82
C VAL A 63 7.74 12.43 -19.36
N SER A 64 7.46 12.85 -18.12
CA SER A 64 7.82 14.19 -17.64
C SER A 64 8.97 14.21 -16.63
N GLU A 65 9.60 15.37 -16.47
CA GLU A 65 10.42 15.63 -15.28
C GLU A 65 9.56 15.60 -14.01
N THR A 66 10.17 15.23 -12.89
CA THR A 66 9.44 14.91 -11.67
C THR A 66 8.96 16.19 -10.98
N LEU A 67 7.68 16.51 -11.13
CA LEU A 67 6.99 17.52 -10.31
C LEU A 67 6.15 16.81 -9.23
N PHE A 68 6.07 17.41 -8.05
CA PHE A 68 5.20 16.89 -6.99
C PHE A 68 3.74 17.07 -7.37
N ASP A 69 2.99 15.96 -7.46
CA ASP A 69 1.55 15.94 -7.68
C ASP A 69 0.86 15.10 -6.60
N LYS A 70 0.09 15.78 -5.72
CA LYS A 70 -0.64 15.13 -4.62
C LYS A 70 -1.71 14.15 -5.12
N ARG A 71 -2.26 14.34 -6.32
CA ARG A 71 -3.29 13.46 -6.88
C ARG A 71 -2.77 12.04 -7.08
N ILE A 72 -1.47 11.88 -7.33
CA ILE A 72 -0.81 10.56 -7.40
C ILE A 72 -1.00 9.82 -6.07
N SER A 73 -0.61 10.45 -4.95
CA SER A 73 -0.80 9.83 -3.62
C SER A 73 -2.28 9.61 -3.29
N ASP A 74 -3.15 10.55 -3.63
CA ASP A 74 -4.58 10.41 -3.32
C ASP A 74 -5.22 9.27 -4.13
N THR A 75 -4.75 9.03 -5.37
CA THR A 75 -5.19 7.90 -6.20
C THR A 75 -4.75 6.57 -5.60
N ILE A 76 -3.46 6.45 -5.26
CA ILE A 76 -2.91 5.24 -4.65
C ILE A 76 -3.64 4.91 -3.34
N ILE A 77 -3.88 5.91 -2.49
CA ILE A 77 -4.55 5.75 -1.21
C ILE A 77 -6.02 5.39 -1.39
N THR A 78 -6.69 5.92 -2.40
CA THR A 78 -8.07 5.53 -2.74
C THR A 78 -8.12 4.04 -3.08
N SER A 79 -7.22 3.54 -3.93
CA SER A 79 -7.14 2.11 -4.24
C SER A 79 -6.87 1.24 -3.00
N VAL A 80 -6.01 1.70 -2.08
CA VAL A 80 -5.76 1.01 -0.81
C VAL A 80 -7.01 0.97 0.09
N ILE A 81 -7.74 2.09 0.18
CA ILE A 81 -8.98 2.17 0.98
C ILE A 81 -10.06 1.27 0.38
N ASP A 82 -10.19 1.24 -0.95
CA ASP A 82 -11.14 0.40 -1.66
C ASP A 82 -10.82 -1.08 -1.44
N PHE A 83 -9.55 -1.47 -1.50
CA PHE A 83 -9.11 -2.83 -1.13
C PHE A 83 -9.47 -3.18 0.33
N LEU A 84 -9.26 -2.25 1.26
CA LEU A 84 -9.55 -2.44 2.69
C LEU A 84 -11.04 -2.24 3.04
N SER A 85 -11.92 -2.03 2.05
CA SER A 85 -13.37 -1.93 2.27
C SER A 85 -14.01 -3.28 2.61
N ASP A 86 -13.41 -4.39 2.19
CA ASP A 86 -13.68 -5.71 2.77
C ASP A 86 -12.92 -5.84 4.09
N ASP A 87 -13.66 -5.89 5.20
CA ASP A 87 -13.09 -5.98 6.54
C ASP A 87 -12.17 -7.20 6.73
N ARG A 88 -12.23 -8.22 5.86
CA ARG A 88 -11.37 -9.42 5.91
C ARG A 88 -10.00 -9.22 5.27
N ASN A 89 -9.83 -8.18 4.45
CA ASN A 89 -8.59 -7.96 3.72
C ASN A 89 -7.47 -7.45 4.64
N ILE A 90 -6.25 -7.90 4.34
CA ILE A 90 -5.01 -7.52 5.01
C ILE A 90 -4.03 -7.11 3.93
N LEU A 91 -3.59 -5.85 4.00
CA LEU A 91 -2.59 -5.31 3.10
C LEU A 91 -1.21 -5.44 3.75
N VAL A 92 -0.25 -6.05 3.08
CA VAL A 92 1.15 -6.11 3.50
C VAL A 92 1.98 -5.27 2.55
N TYR A 93 2.88 -4.45 3.08
CA TYR A 93 3.75 -3.58 2.30
C TYR A 93 5.20 -3.73 2.76
N VAL A 94 6.13 -3.84 1.80
CA VAL A 94 7.55 -4.07 2.03
C VAL A 94 8.37 -2.92 1.45
N CYS A 95 9.14 -2.22 2.30
CA CYS A 95 10.20 -1.30 1.92
C CYS A 95 11.56 -2.01 2.00
N SER A 96 12.02 -2.62 0.90
CA SER A 96 13.36 -3.23 0.85
C SER A 96 14.47 -2.23 0.49
N GLN A 97 15.74 -2.61 0.73
CA GLN A 97 16.93 -1.79 0.50
C GLN A 97 17.33 -1.59 -0.98
N SER A 98 16.49 -1.98 -1.94
CA SER A 98 16.87 -2.05 -3.37
C SER A 98 17.48 -0.78 -3.96
N ASP A 99 17.20 0.40 -3.38
CA ASP A 99 17.63 1.71 -3.91
C ASP A 99 18.10 2.71 -2.85
N SER A 100 18.38 2.29 -1.61
CA SER A 100 18.72 3.16 -0.45
C SER A 100 17.62 4.16 0.00
N ARG A 101 16.41 4.09 -0.59
CA ARG A 101 15.28 5.00 -0.26
C ARG A 101 14.25 4.39 0.68
N GLN A 102 14.52 3.22 1.25
CA GLN A 102 13.60 2.48 2.12
C GLN A 102 13.11 3.31 3.31
N ARG A 103 13.98 4.13 3.92
CA ARG A 103 13.59 5.04 5.01
C ARG A 103 12.66 6.16 4.55
N HIS A 104 12.84 6.66 3.33
CA HIS A 104 11.94 7.67 2.75
C HIS A 104 10.57 7.08 2.45
N ARG A 105 10.53 5.88 1.84
CA ARG A 105 9.28 5.14 1.61
C ARG A 105 8.56 4.84 2.92
N ASN A 106 9.25 4.31 3.92
CA ASN A 106 8.65 4.05 5.23
C ASN A 106 8.07 5.33 5.88
N ARG A 107 8.77 6.47 5.79
CA ARG A 107 8.24 7.76 6.26
C ARG A 107 6.97 8.19 5.51
N LEU A 108 6.97 8.06 4.18
CA LEU A 108 5.82 8.39 3.33
C LEU A 108 4.60 7.54 3.69
N PHE A 109 4.76 6.22 3.81
CA PHE A 109 3.67 5.32 4.18
C PHE A 109 3.16 5.58 5.61
N ASN A 110 4.04 5.89 6.55
CA ASN A 110 3.62 6.31 7.90
C ASN A 110 2.87 7.65 7.90
N GLN A 111 3.23 8.58 7.03
CA GLN A 111 2.48 9.82 6.84
C GLN A 111 1.09 9.53 6.28
N TRP A 112 0.99 8.76 5.20
CA TRP A 112 -0.30 8.38 4.60
C TRP A 112 -1.19 7.65 5.60
N TYR A 113 -0.65 6.69 6.35
CA TYR A 113 -1.42 6.01 7.38
C TYR A 113 -1.97 7.01 8.42
N ARG A 114 -1.17 7.98 8.90
CA ARG A 114 -1.66 8.97 9.88
C ARG A 114 -2.70 9.94 9.30
N GLU A 115 -2.55 10.33 8.03
CA GLU A 115 -3.47 11.26 7.35
C GLU A 115 -4.83 10.62 7.09
N TYR A 116 -4.85 9.33 6.73
CA TYR A 116 -6.07 8.65 6.25
C TYR A 116 -6.65 7.64 7.25
N ASN A 117 -5.92 7.26 8.30
CA ASN A 117 -6.45 6.41 9.36
C ASN A 117 -7.40 7.19 10.27
N GLN A 118 -8.67 7.26 9.87
CA GLN A 118 -9.77 7.83 10.65
C GLN A 118 -10.23 6.88 11.78
N ASN A 119 -9.28 6.31 12.54
CA ASN A 119 -9.50 5.26 13.54
C ASN A 119 -10.17 3.98 13.00
N LYS A 120 -10.13 3.74 11.68
CA LYS A 120 -10.75 2.57 11.04
C LYS A 120 -9.79 1.39 10.93
N PHE A 121 -8.49 1.68 10.82
CA PHE A 121 -7.49 0.68 10.51
C PHE A 121 -6.53 0.44 11.68
N PHE A 122 -6.03 -0.78 11.74
CA PHE A 122 -4.91 -1.21 12.55
C PHE A 122 -3.68 -1.36 11.64
N LYS A 123 -2.51 -1.01 12.18
CA LYS A 123 -1.23 -1.17 11.51
C LYS A 123 -0.24 -1.86 12.44
N GLY A 124 0.42 -2.89 11.93
CA GLY A 124 1.57 -3.54 12.56
C GLY A 124 2.84 -3.26 11.76
N ASP A 125 3.97 -3.17 12.44
CA ASP A 125 5.27 -2.82 11.88
C ASP A 125 6.36 -3.75 12.40
N ILE A 126 7.21 -4.24 11.50
CA ILE A 126 8.43 -4.99 11.81
C ILE A 126 9.58 -4.50 10.93
N THR A 127 10.81 -4.71 11.40
CA THR A 127 12.02 -4.40 10.65
C THR A 127 12.92 -5.63 10.63
N PHE A 128 13.41 -5.99 9.45
CA PHE A 128 14.37 -7.08 9.20
C PHE A 128 15.69 -6.51 8.67
N ASP A 129 16.79 -7.24 8.86
CA ASP A 129 18.11 -6.92 8.28
C ASP A 129 18.52 -5.45 8.48
N GLY A 130 18.16 -4.87 9.63
CA GLY A 130 18.45 -3.50 10.04
C GLY A 130 17.71 -2.38 9.29
N ASP A 131 17.24 -2.61 8.07
CA ASP A 131 16.68 -1.55 7.22
C ASP A 131 15.54 -2.00 6.27
N THR A 132 15.13 -3.27 6.28
CA THR A 132 13.93 -3.71 5.55
C THR A 132 12.71 -3.47 6.42
N PHE A 133 11.86 -2.50 6.06
CA PHE A 133 10.64 -2.19 6.83
C PHE A 133 9.45 -2.93 6.21
N VAL A 134 8.70 -3.64 7.03
CA VAL A 134 7.46 -4.30 6.60
C VAL A 134 6.33 -3.82 7.50
N SER A 135 5.24 -3.43 6.87
CA SER A 135 4.01 -3.06 7.55
C SER A 135 2.87 -3.93 7.07
N PHE A 136 1.91 -4.18 7.94
CA PHE A 136 0.58 -4.57 7.48
C PHE A 136 -0.48 -3.56 7.93
N ILE A 137 -1.54 -3.43 7.15
CA ILE A 137 -2.70 -2.60 7.45
C ILE A 137 -3.96 -3.47 7.27
N THR A 138 -4.88 -3.38 8.21
CA THR A 138 -6.17 -4.06 8.11
C THR A 138 -7.27 -3.29 8.83
N SER A 139 -8.53 -3.61 8.55
CA SER A 139 -9.67 -3.09 9.33
C SER A 139 -9.56 -3.50 10.79
N ARG A 140 -9.90 -2.58 11.71
CA ARG A 140 -10.04 -2.92 13.14
C ARG A 140 -11.15 -3.94 13.41
N LYS A 141 -12.05 -4.15 12.44
CA LYS A 141 -13.11 -5.16 12.48
C LYS A 141 -12.68 -6.48 11.85
N ASN A 142 -11.44 -6.58 11.35
CA ASN A 142 -10.99 -7.80 10.67
C ASN A 142 -11.03 -8.99 11.65
N PRO A 143 -11.78 -10.06 11.33
CA PRO A 143 -11.91 -11.23 12.21
C PRO A 143 -10.59 -11.98 12.42
N PHE A 144 -9.63 -11.82 11.51
CA PHE A 144 -8.32 -12.45 11.51
C PHE A 144 -7.23 -11.57 12.12
N MET A 145 -7.54 -10.33 12.55
CA MET A 145 -6.54 -9.36 13.03
C MET A 145 -5.64 -9.93 14.12
N GLY A 146 -6.21 -10.61 15.11
CA GLY A 146 -5.45 -11.16 16.24
C GLY A 146 -4.46 -12.24 15.81
N ASP A 147 -4.93 -13.21 15.02
CA ASP A 147 -4.14 -14.32 14.49
C ASP A 147 -3.05 -13.81 13.53
N PHE A 148 -3.41 -12.97 12.57
CA PHE A 148 -2.45 -12.39 11.64
C PHE A 148 -1.39 -11.54 12.34
N ASN A 149 -1.77 -10.76 13.35
CA ASN A 149 -0.79 -9.97 14.11
C ASN A 149 0.24 -10.87 14.80
N GLN A 150 -0.18 -12.02 15.34
CA GLN A 150 0.73 -13.00 15.93
C GLN A 150 1.64 -13.63 14.86
N ALA A 151 1.08 -14.10 13.75
CA ALA A 151 1.85 -14.67 12.64
C ALA A 151 2.87 -13.66 12.08
N PHE A 152 2.47 -12.40 11.91
CA PHE A 152 3.31 -11.32 11.43
C PHE A 152 4.52 -11.04 12.33
N PHE A 153 4.33 -11.01 13.65
CA PHE A 153 5.45 -10.81 14.58
C PHE A 153 6.32 -12.06 14.74
N ASN A 154 5.76 -13.26 14.60
CA ASN A 154 6.54 -14.50 14.58
C ASN A 154 7.45 -14.54 13.36
N PHE A 155 6.89 -14.28 12.17
CA PHE A 155 7.66 -14.05 10.94
C PHE A 155 8.75 -12.99 11.17
N GLY A 156 8.39 -11.87 11.81
CA GLY A 156 9.28 -10.84 12.33
C GLY A 156 10.53 -11.33 13.07
N ASN A 157 10.40 -12.38 13.87
CA ASN A 157 11.46 -12.89 14.74
C ASN A 157 12.29 -14.00 14.10
N GLU A 158 11.76 -14.69 13.09
CA GLU A 158 12.51 -15.73 12.35
C GLU A 158 13.63 -15.15 11.47
N TYR A 159 13.48 -13.88 11.06
CA TYR A 159 14.43 -13.16 10.19
C TYR A 159 15.15 -11.99 10.90
N LYS A 160 15.28 -12.06 12.23
CA LYS A 160 16.17 -11.19 13.02
C LYS A 160 17.50 -11.87 13.27
#